data_AF-A0A2E0T1D6-F1
#
_entry.id   AF-A0A2E0T1D6-F1
#
_cell.length_a   1.000
_cell.length_b   1.000
_cell.length_c   1.000
_cell.angle_alpha   90.00
_cell.angle_beta   90.00
_cell.angle_gamma   90.00
#
_symmetry.space_group_name_H-M   'P 1'
#
loop_
_entity.id
_entity.type
_entity.pdbx_description
1 polymer ?
#
loop_
_entity_poly.entity_id
_entity_poly.type
_entity_poly.pdbx_seq_one_letter_code
_entity_poly.pdbx_strand_id
1 'polypeptide(L)'
;MAVAPATYVLRPTTAHAAICNCQGLQCDCRDGCCDGYTDFCCFLTGENLCPPGTIVAGWWKADGSGFCDIGSPRPRYYLDCNLPCDASCGCNGSGVCKSECTSADCRCAGGDCHSRAIDCTRFRYGQCNQHVPCLGPIACRIVTCVPPWDWDHSCTTEVATDNQTALHDRPCLHEGFTDVAPDSWYTEPVLWMAEQGITTGFTADLFGPRELATRAHIAAFLWRYFGRPTAAAQSVFSDVSADAYYGPAVAWMSEKNITRGTSASTFSPDREVTRAEAITLLWRAAGRPSGSPAHGFDDVEASAYYDEPVAWANATGITMGVSPSRFGPADNVDRAQIAAFLFRYHHNVAAATGSRVRGPE
;
A
#
# COMPACT_ATOMS: atom_id res chain seq x y z
N MET A 1 33.32 -11.83 0.39
CA MET A 1 32.30 -12.53 1.21
C MET A 1 31.10 -11.61 1.29
N ALA A 2 30.24 -11.63 0.28
CA ALA A 2 29.05 -12.47 0.17
C ALA A 2 27.94 -11.99 1.11
N VAL A 3 27.11 -11.08 0.59
CA VAL A 3 25.71 -10.96 1.02
C VAL A 3 24.85 -11.22 -0.21
N ALA A 4 24.46 -12.49 -0.33
CA ALA A 4 23.36 -13.07 -1.09
C ALA A 4 22.95 -12.45 -2.45
N PRO A 5 23.39 -13.03 -3.58
CA PRO A 5 22.88 -12.73 -4.93
C PRO A 5 21.43 -13.20 -5.16
N ALA A 6 20.93 -14.18 -4.38
CA ALA A 6 19.59 -14.76 -4.57
C ALA A 6 18.47 -13.88 -4.00
N THR A 7 18.74 -13.04 -3.01
CA THR A 7 17.73 -12.15 -2.41
C THR A 7 17.43 -10.94 -3.28
N TYR A 8 18.32 -10.60 -4.23
CA TYR A 8 18.16 -9.48 -5.16
C TYR A 8 17.21 -9.78 -6.34
N VAL A 9 16.93 -11.06 -6.61
CA VAL A 9 16.10 -11.50 -7.76
C VAL A 9 14.60 -11.53 -7.43
N LEU A 10 14.22 -11.60 -6.14
CA LEU A 10 12.83 -11.85 -5.73
C LEU A 10 12.20 -10.79 -4.82
N ARG A 11 12.93 -9.74 -4.45
CA ARG A 11 12.39 -8.59 -3.70
C ARG A 11 13.03 -7.29 -4.16
N PRO A 12 12.35 -6.47 -4.95
CA PRO A 12 12.77 -5.10 -5.20
C PRO A 12 12.68 -4.34 -3.87
N THR A 13 13.82 -3.96 -3.31
CA THR A 13 13.85 -3.05 -2.16
C THR A 13 13.54 -1.64 -2.64
N THR A 14 12.70 -0.91 -1.90
CA THR A 14 12.40 0.51 -2.12
C THR A 14 13.69 1.35 -2.17
N ALA A 15 13.64 2.47 -2.91
CA ALA A 15 14.78 3.36 -3.12
C ALA A 15 15.46 3.71 -1.78
N HIS A 16 16.66 3.16 -1.58
CA HIS A 16 17.47 3.44 -0.40
C HIS A 16 17.97 4.90 -0.45
N ALA A 17 17.21 5.82 0.16
CA ALA A 17 17.52 7.19 0.62
C ALA A 17 18.66 7.98 -0.07
N ALA A 18 18.30 9.14 -0.62
CA ALA A 18 19.21 10.16 -1.15
C ALA A 18 20.28 10.60 -0.12
N ILE A 19 21.52 10.79 -0.59
CA ILE A 19 22.65 11.29 0.20
C ILE A 19 22.61 12.82 0.17
N CYS A 20 22.12 13.45 1.24
CA CYS A 20 22.36 14.87 1.51
C CYS A 20 23.13 15.03 2.83
N ASN A 21 24.24 15.76 2.76
CA ASN A 21 25.12 16.08 3.89
C ASN A 21 24.50 17.22 4.71
N CYS A 22 23.85 16.88 5.82
CA CYS A 22 23.29 17.86 6.75
C CYS A 22 24.40 18.41 7.65
N GLN A 23 25.13 19.44 7.21
CA GLN A 23 26.11 20.14 8.05
C GLN A 23 25.57 21.46 8.56
N GLY A 24 25.13 21.44 9.83
CA GLY A 24 25.18 22.62 10.70
C GLY A 24 24.07 23.66 10.55
N LEU A 25 22.83 23.28 10.88
CA LEU A 25 21.92 23.96 11.83
C LEU A 25 20.55 23.29 11.74
N GLN A 26 19.76 23.34 12.82
CA GLN A 26 18.38 22.84 12.90
C GLN A 26 17.67 23.15 11.57
N CYS A 27 17.22 22.12 10.86
CA CYS A 27 16.97 22.06 9.39
C CYS A 27 15.53 22.35 8.99
N ASP A 28 15.21 23.24 8.01
CA ASP A 28 13.92 23.64 7.32
C ASP A 28 14.05 23.40 5.80
N CYS A 29 12.96 23.27 5.03
CA CYS A 29 12.52 22.09 4.26
C CYS A 29 11.73 21.06 5.12
N ARG A 30 11.14 21.54 6.23
CA ARG A 30 10.62 20.78 7.39
C ARG A 30 9.16 20.37 7.25
N ASP A 31 8.77 19.11 7.07
CA ASP A 31 9.18 17.96 7.86
C ASP A 31 9.28 16.68 6.99
N GLY A 32 10.40 15.97 7.18
CA GLY A 32 10.98 14.96 6.29
C GLY A 32 12.39 15.35 5.79
N CYS A 33 12.63 16.67 5.77
CA CYS A 33 13.85 17.45 6.03
C CYS A 33 15.12 17.37 5.16
N CYS A 34 15.34 16.46 4.20
CA CYS A 34 16.55 16.50 3.34
C CYS A 34 16.35 15.85 1.94
N ASP A 35 15.38 16.35 1.19
CA ASP A 35 15.22 16.31 -0.29
C ASP A 35 15.36 14.97 -1.04
N GLY A 36 14.24 14.25 -1.12
CA GLY A 36 14.00 13.17 -2.09
C GLY A 36 12.79 13.39 -3.01
N TYR A 37 12.11 14.55 -2.91
CA TYR A 37 10.99 14.90 -3.77
C TYR A 37 11.50 15.36 -5.14
N THR A 38 11.44 14.49 -6.13
CA THR A 38 11.43 14.93 -7.52
C THR A 38 10.03 14.73 -8.05
N ASP A 39 9.13 15.66 -7.71
CA ASP A 39 7.83 15.75 -8.35
C ASP A 39 8.07 16.08 -9.84
N PHE A 40 7.45 15.30 -10.71
CA PHE A 40 8.01 14.92 -12.01
C PHE A 40 8.15 16.09 -12.99
N CYS A 41 9.29 16.17 -13.69
CA CYS A 41 9.51 17.15 -14.74
C CYS A 41 8.58 16.88 -15.93
N CYS A 42 7.48 17.63 -16.00
CA CYS A 42 6.87 17.97 -17.28
C CYS A 42 7.87 18.77 -18.12
N PHE A 43 8.68 18.06 -18.90
CA PHE A 43 8.97 18.43 -20.29
C PHE A 43 9.32 17.14 -21.04
N LEU A 44 8.30 16.28 -21.18
CA LEU A 44 8.29 15.20 -22.16
C LEU A 44 8.22 15.86 -23.54
N THR A 45 9.33 15.92 -24.25
CA THR A 45 9.29 16.28 -25.67
C THR A 45 8.81 15.07 -26.45
N GLY A 46 7.50 14.85 -26.52
CA GLY A 46 6.88 13.90 -27.45
C GLY A 46 7.03 12.41 -27.13
N GLU A 47 8.05 12.01 -26.38
CA GLU A 47 8.45 10.62 -26.13
C GLU A 47 9.01 10.51 -24.70
N ASN A 48 8.82 9.37 -24.01
CA ASN A 48 9.34 9.07 -22.66
C ASN A 48 10.88 8.90 -22.67
N LEU A 49 11.58 9.97 -23.00
CA LEU A 49 13.02 10.00 -23.18
C LEU A 49 13.65 11.00 -22.22
N CYS A 50 14.90 10.71 -21.88
CA CYS A 50 15.72 11.64 -21.13
C CYS A 50 15.92 12.95 -21.91
N PRO A 51 15.82 14.11 -21.26
CA PRO A 51 16.09 15.40 -21.89
C PRO A 51 17.46 15.44 -22.56
N PRO A 52 17.62 16.21 -23.64
CA PRO A 52 18.93 16.39 -24.28
C PRO A 52 20.00 16.77 -23.27
N GLY A 53 21.17 16.12 -23.36
CA GLY A 53 22.29 16.37 -22.45
C GLY A 53 22.21 15.64 -21.11
N THR A 54 21.31 14.66 -20.95
CA THR A 54 21.26 13.79 -19.77
C THR A 54 21.52 12.31 -20.13
N ILE A 55 21.80 11.49 -19.13
CA ILE A 55 22.00 10.04 -19.26
C ILE A 55 21.10 9.28 -18.28
N VAL A 56 20.55 8.13 -18.70
CA VAL A 56 19.86 7.21 -17.77
C VAL A 56 20.92 6.57 -16.87
N ALA A 57 20.95 6.96 -15.60
CA ALA A 57 21.98 6.53 -14.66
C ALA A 57 21.55 5.40 -13.72
N GLY A 58 20.26 5.08 -13.70
CA GLY A 58 19.72 4.02 -12.86
C GLY A 58 18.21 3.96 -12.92
N TRP A 59 17.68 2.87 -12.38
CA TRP A 59 16.26 2.68 -12.23
C TRP A 59 15.96 1.87 -10.97
N TRP A 60 14.73 1.99 -10.49
CA TRP A 60 14.23 1.19 -9.37
C TRP A 60 12.75 0.89 -9.55
N LYS A 61 12.31 -0.17 -8.88
CA LYS A 61 10.93 -0.62 -8.91
C LYS A 61 10.23 -0.27 -7.59
N ALA A 62 9.00 0.19 -7.69
CA ALA A 62 8.08 0.31 -6.56
C ALA A 62 6.88 -0.61 -6.77
N ASP A 63 6.61 -1.45 -5.78
CA ASP A 63 5.40 -2.27 -5.69
C ASP A 63 4.29 -1.53 -4.94
N GLY A 64 3.02 -1.89 -5.21
CA GLY A 64 1.86 -1.42 -4.44
C GLY A 64 1.32 -0.02 -4.79
N SER A 65 1.63 0.52 -5.97
CA SER A 65 1.13 1.83 -6.41
C SER A 65 -0.09 1.73 -7.32
N GLY A 66 -1.10 2.57 -7.05
CA GLY A 66 -2.28 2.73 -7.89
C GLY A 66 -2.04 3.32 -9.28
N PHE A 67 -0.87 3.92 -9.54
CA PHE A 67 -0.58 4.60 -10.80
C PHE A 67 -0.55 3.64 -12.00
N CYS A 68 0.00 2.44 -11.80
CA CYS A 68 0.15 1.43 -12.86
C CYS A 68 -0.96 0.38 -12.87
N ASP A 69 -2.00 0.56 -12.06
CA ASP A 69 -3.09 -0.40 -11.87
C ASP A 69 -4.20 -0.29 -12.95
N ILE A 70 -3.86 0.13 -14.18
CA ILE A 70 -4.81 0.18 -15.29
C ILE A 70 -5.08 -1.26 -15.78
N GLY A 71 -6.18 -1.84 -15.30
CA GLY A 71 -6.69 -3.15 -15.71
C GLY A 71 -6.11 -4.36 -14.96
N SER A 72 -4.97 -4.22 -14.28
CA SER A 72 -4.41 -5.19 -13.34
C SER A 72 -3.28 -4.52 -12.53
N PRO A 73 -3.01 -4.96 -11.29
CA PRO A 73 -1.89 -4.42 -10.52
C PRO A 73 -0.57 -4.64 -11.26
N ARG A 74 0.16 -3.56 -11.52
CA ARG A 74 1.48 -3.62 -12.15
C ARG A 74 2.50 -2.84 -11.34
N PRO A 75 3.74 -3.34 -11.23
CA PRO A 75 4.79 -2.58 -10.59
C PRO A 75 5.13 -1.33 -11.42
N ARG A 76 5.43 -0.23 -10.73
CA ARG A 76 5.96 0.98 -11.37
C ARG A 76 7.48 0.97 -11.35
N TYR A 77 8.09 1.47 -12.41
CA TYR A 77 9.53 1.61 -12.54
C TYR A 77 9.87 3.07 -12.73
N TYR A 78 10.85 3.53 -11.97
CA TYR A 78 11.39 4.87 -12.03
C TYR A 78 12.76 4.84 -12.67
N LEU A 79 13.01 5.70 -13.64
CA LEU A 79 14.31 5.87 -14.29
C LEU A 79 14.81 7.29 -14.05
N ASP A 80 16.03 7.42 -13.56
CA ASP A 80 16.64 8.73 -13.32
C ASP A 80 17.52 9.14 -14.50
N CYS A 81 17.23 10.32 -15.04
CA CYS A 81 18.07 11.00 -16.01
C CYS A 81 18.96 12.00 -15.27
N ASN A 82 20.26 11.74 -15.29
CA ASN A 82 21.25 12.56 -14.61
C ASN A 82 21.98 13.46 -15.61
N LEU A 83 22.36 14.64 -15.15
CA LEU A 83 23.32 15.45 -15.89
C LEU A 83 24.70 14.76 -15.87
N PRO A 84 25.43 14.78 -16.99
CA PRO A 84 26.80 14.31 -17.03
C PRO A 84 27.69 15.25 -16.20
N CYS A 85 28.72 14.69 -15.59
CA CYS A 85 29.76 15.48 -14.96
C CYS A 85 30.73 16.02 -16.01
N ASP A 86 31.25 17.21 -15.78
CA ASP A 86 32.31 17.79 -16.58
C ASP A 86 33.54 16.88 -16.59
N ALA A 87 34.11 16.64 -17.77
CA ALA A 87 35.22 15.70 -17.96
C ALA A 87 36.50 16.07 -17.19
N SER A 88 36.67 17.35 -16.83
CA SER A 88 37.77 17.85 -16.01
C SER A 88 37.59 17.55 -14.51
N CYS A 89 36.39 17.14 -14.09
CA CYS A 89 36.06 16.85 -12.72
C CYS A 89 36.06 15.35 -12.42
N GLY A 90 36.67 15.00 -11.29
CA GLY A 90 36.57 13.66 -10.72
C GLY A 90 35.31 13.47 -9.88
N CYS A 91 34.99 12.22 -9.57
CA CYS A 91 33.92 11.84 -8.66
C CYS A 91 34.43 11.47 -7.27
N ASN A 92 33.58 11.61 -6.25
CA ASN A 92 33.88 11.13 -4.91
C ASN A 92 33.81 9.58 -4.82
N GLY A 93 34.09 9.01 -3.65
CA GLY A 93 34.05 7.56 -3.42
C GLY A 93 32.68 6.90 -3.66
N SER A 94 31.60 7.69 -3.76
CA SER A 94 30.25 7.22 -4.10
C SER A 94 29.95 7.29 -5.60
N GLY A 95 30.87 7.82 -6.43
CA GLY A 95 30.69 8.00 -7.87
C GLY A 95 29.84 9.21 -8.23
N VAL A 96 29.83 10.25 -7.39
CA VAL A 96 29.06 11.49 -7.61
C VAL A 96 30.02 12.69 -7.70
N CYS A 97 29.80 13.58 -8.68
CA CYS A 97 30.63 14.78 -8.85
C CYS A 97 30.16 15.94 -7.97
N LYS A 98 31.05 16.93 -7.82
CA LYS A 98 30.77 18.16 -7.07
C LYS A 98 29.78 19.05 -7.83
N SER A 99 29.19 20.02 -7.13
CA SER A 99 28.13 20.86 -7.70
C SER A 99 28.61 21.73 -8.84
N GLU A 100 29.80 22.28 -8.67
CA GLU A 100 30.51 23.11 -9.64
C GLU A 100 30.95 22.35 -10.90
N CYS A 101 30.77 21.02 -10.95
CA CYS A 101 31.22 20.15 -12.05
C CYS A 101 30.08 19.73 -12.98
N THR A 102 28.96 20.43 -12.93
CA THR A 102 27.79 20.16 -13.75
C THR A 102 27.15 21.49 -14.11
N SER A 103 26.43 21.54 -15.24
CA SER A 103 25.59 22.69 -15.59
C SER A 103 24.31 22.80 -14.73
N ALA A 104 24.26 22.08 -13.62
CA ALA A 104 23.14 22.01 -12.71
C ALA A 104 22.89 23.36 -12.05
N ASP A 105 21.63 23.78 -12.02
CA ASP A 105 21.21 24.97 -11.29
C ASP A 105 20.07 24.59 -10.37
N CYS A 106 20.41 24.26 -9.11
CA CYS A 106 19.44 23.82 -8.12
C CYS A 106 18.42 24.93 -7.88
N ARG A 107 17.18 24.70 -8.35
CA ARG A 107 16.14 25.73 -8.38
C ARG A 107 14.74 25.15 -8.25
N CYS A 108 13.80 26.00 -7.87
CA CYS A 108 12.39 25.70 -7.93
C CYS A 108 11.91 25.66 -9.38
N ALA A 109 11.18 24.61 -9.75
CA ALA A 109 10.49 24.60 -11.02
C ALA A 109 9.41 25.71 -11.03
N GLY A 110 9.35 26.52 -12.09
CA GLY A 110 8.34 27.57 -12.19
C GLY A 110 8.47 28.71 -11.17
N GLY A 111 9.58 28.78 -10.42
CA GLY A 111 9.86 29.86 -9.47
C GLY A 111 9.27 29.66 -8.06
N ASP A 112 8.55 28.56 -7.83
CA ASP A 112 7.95 28.23 -6.53
C ASP A 112 8.08 26.72 -6.27
N CYS A 113 8.60 26.37 -5.10
CA CYS A 113 9.01 25.01 -4.75
C CYS A 113 7.89 24.17 -4.13
N HIS A 114 6.61 24.58 -4.20
CA HIS A 114 5.46 23.92 -3.53
C HIS A 114 5.57 22.38 -3.38
N SER A 115 6.17 21.66 -4.35
CA SER A 115 6.72 20.30 -4.14
C SER A 115 7.97 19.93 -4.97
N ARG A 116 8.55 20.83 -5.78
CA ARG A 116 9.45 20.45 -6.90
C ARG A 116 10.73 21.28 -6.99
N ALA A 117 11.86 20.60 -6.77
CA ALA A 117 13.20 21.11 -7.01
C ALA A 117 13.84 20.40 -8.22
N ILE A 118 14.52 21.15 -9.08
CA ILE A 118 15.23 20.64 -10.27
C ILE A 118 16.74 20.75 -10.02
N ASP A 119 17.52 19.75 -10.44
CA ASP A 119 18.98 19.70 -10.38
C ASP A 119 19.57 19.71 -8.95
N CYS A 120 18.74 19.54 -7.92
CA CYS A 120 19.16 19.59 -6.50
C CYS A 120 19.56 18.21 -5.96
N THR A 121 18.87 17.15 -6.37
CA THR A 121 19.08 15.80 -5.81
C THR A 121 20.22 15.08 -6.52
N ARG A 122 21.15 14.54 -5.75
CA ARG A 122 22.20 13.64 -6.25
C ARG A 122 22.01 12.26 -5.65
N PHE A 123 21.75 11.30 -6.52
CA PHE A 123 21.49 9.95 -6.07
C PHE A 123 22.07 8.92 -7.03
N ARG A 124 22.52 7.81 -6.45
CA ARG A 124 23.05 6.64 -7.15
C ARG A 124 22.48 5.39 -6.51
N TYR A 125 21.86 4.56 -7.34
CA TYR A 125 21.22 3.33 -6.89
C TYR A 125 22.24 2.24 -6.54
N GLY A 126 22.41 2.02 -5.23
CA GLY A 126 23.22 0.94 -4.68
C GLY A 126 24.71 1.00 -5.05
N GLN A 127 25.52 0.19 -4.37
CA GLN A 127 26.96 0.05 -4.68
C GLN A 127 27.20 -0.71 -6.01
N CYS A 128 26.15 -1.14 -6.72
CA CYS A 128 26.21 -2.12 -7.79
C CYS A 128 26.04 -1.56 -9.21
N ASN A 129 25.43 -0.38 -9.42
CA ASN A 129 25.37 0.20 -10.76
C ASN A 129 26.67 0.96 -11.07
N GLN A 130 27.70 0.21 -11.47
CA GLN A 130 29.03 0.71 -11.81
C GLN A 130 29.19 1.03 -13.31
N HIS A 131 28.15 0.84 -14.13
CA HIS A 131 28.22 1.12 -15.56
C HIS A 131 28.40 2.60 -15.86
N VAL A 132 27.85 3.47 -15.00
CA VAL A 132 28.15 4.91 -15.05
C VAL A 132 29.10 5.25 -13.91
N PRO A 133 30.36 5.62 -14.22
CA PRO A 133 31.40 5.79 -13.20
C PRO A 133 31.27 7.10 -12.42
N CYS A 134 30.66 8.13 -13.01
CA CYS A 134 30.59 9.45 -12.42
C CYS A 134 29.26 10.14 -12.78
N LEU A 135 28.49 10.50 -11.76
CA LEU A 135 27.11 10.99 -11.89
C LEU A 135 26.94 12.40 -11.34
N GLY A 136 26.28 13.25 -12.14
CA GLY A 136 25.76 14.55 -11.72
C GLY A 136 24.39 14.42 -11.05
N PRO A 137 23.73 15.55 -10.76
CA PRO A 137 22.39 15.55 -10.19
C PRO A 137 21.33 15.03 -11.17
N ILE A 138 20.21 14.61 -10.61
CA ILE A 138 19.04 14.18 -11.35
C ILE A 138 18.40 15.44 -11.96
N ALA A 139 18.31 15.47 -13.28
CA ALA A 139 17.63 16.51 -14.05
C ALA A 139 16.13 16.19 -14.21
N CYS A 140 15.80 14.91 -14.40
CA CYS A 140 14.42 14.44 -14.37
C CYS A 140 14.32 12.96 -14.01
N ARG A 141 13.12 12.55 -13.63
CA ARG A 141 12.75 11.15 -13.40
C ARG A 141 11.62 10.77 -14.35
N ILE A 142 11.73 9.61 -14.99
CA ILE A 142 10.72 9.01 -15.86
C ILE A 142 10.02 7.90 -15.08
N VAL A 143 8.69 7.79 -15.22
CA VAL A 143 7.89 6.71 -14.63
C VAL A 143 7.32 5.86 -15.76
N THR A 144 7.38 4.54 -15.60
CA THR A 144 6.75 3.61 -16.53
C THR A 144 6.15 2.42 -15.79
N CYS A 145 5.08 1.87 -16.36
CA CYS A 145 4.39 0.68 -15.88
C CYS A 145 4.88 -0.61 -16.55
N VAL A 146 5.83 -0.48 -17.48
CA VAL A 146 6.59 -1.59 -18.03
C VAL A 146 8.01 -1.57 -17.45
N PRO A 147 8.68 -2.73 -17.37
CA PRO A 147 10.07 -2.74 -16.96
C PRO A 147 10.96 -1.91 -17.90
N PRO A 148 12.02 -1.27 -17.40
CA PRO A 148 12.88 -0.38 -18.20
C PRO A 148 13.69 -1.09 -19.30
N TRP A 149 13.72 -2.43 -19.30
CA TRP A 149 14.29 -3.24 -20.38
C TRP A 149 13.27 -3.60 -21.47
N ASP A 150 12.00 -3.22 -21.30
CA ASP A 150 10.91 -3.45 -22.23
C ASP A 150 10.39 -2.12 -22.75
N TRP A 151 10.14 -2.04 -24.06
CA TRP A 151 9.72 -0.81 -24.70
C TRP A 151 8.20 -0.77 -24.84
N ASP A 152 7.55 0.14 -24.12
CA ASP A 152 6.11 0.34 -24.23
C ASP A 152 5.78 1.30 -25.38
N HIS A 153 5.33 0.71 -26.49
CA HIS A 153 4.87 1.44 -27.67
C HIS A 153 3.56 2.23 -27.44
N SER A 154 2.89 2.08 -26.30
CA SER A 154 1.65 2.77 -25.96
C SER A 154 1.82 4.02 -25.08
N CYS A 155 3.06 4.36 -24.74
CA CYS A 155 3.36 5.58 -23.99
C CYS A 155 2.88 6.84 -24.71
N THR A 156 2.27 7.77 -23.97
CA THR A 156 1.73 9.04 -24.48
C THR A 156 2.43 10.24 -23.83
N THR A 157 2.20 11.43 -24.37
CA THR A 157 2.65 12.70 -23.77
C THR A 157 1.68 13.26 -22.72
N GLU A 158 0.68 12.48 -22.30
CA GLU A 158 -0.31 12.93 -21.32
C GLU A 158 0.34 13.04 -19.94
N VAL A 159 0.08 14.17 -19.27
CA VAL A 159 0.57 14.40 -17.91
C VAL A 159 -0.28 13.60 -16.94
N ALA A 160 0.36 12.78 -16.13
CA ALA A 160 -0.27 12.06 -15.04
C ALA A 160 0.45 12.39 -13.72
N THR A 161 -0.31 12.47 -12.63
CA THR A 161 0.20 12.80 -11.30
C THR A 161 0.17 11.57 -10.40
N ASP A 162 1.27 11.31 -9.69
CA ASP A 162 1.42 10.21 -8.73
C ASP A 162 1.77 10.78 -7.35
N ASN A 163 0.78 10.81 -6.45
CA ASN A 163 0.96 11.35 -5.09
C ASN A 163 1.51 10.32 -4.09
N GLN A 164 1.76 9.06 -4.49
CA GLN A 164 2.09 7.95 -3.58
C GLN A 164 3.60 7.73 -3.41
N THR A 165 4.46 8.60 -3.94
CA THR A 165 5.92 8.55 -3.74
C THR A 165 6.41 9.20 -2.45
N ALA A 166 5.59 10.04 -1.83
CA ALA A 166 5.92 10.77 -0.60
C ALA A 166 6.21 9.87 0.61
N LEU A 167 5.82 8.60 0.54
CA LEU A 167 5.83 7.64 1.65
C LEU A 167 6.85 6.53 1.45
N HIS A 168 7.73 6.70 0.46
CA HIS A 168 8.79 5.76 0.13
C HIS A 168 10.11 6.16 0.83
N ASP A 169 10.03 6.53 2.11
CA ASP A 169 11.14 6.91 2.98
C ASP A 169 11.39 5.84 4.07
N ARG A 170 12.17 6.16 5.12
CA ARG A 170 12.54 5.20 6.15
C ARG A 170 11.41 4.98 7.17
N PRO A 171 11.19 3.74 7.64
CA PRO A 171 10.15 3.44 8.64
C PRO A 171 10.20 4.22 9.95
N CYS A 172 11.38 4.71 10.34
CA CYS A 172 11.54 5.52 11.55
C CYS A 172 10.99 6.96 11.43
N LEU A 173 10.45 7.35 10.28
CA LEU A 173 9.90 8.68 10.01
C LEU A 173 8.36 8.72 10.10
N HIS A 174 7.70 7.57 10.28
CA HIS A 174 6.25 7.48 10.43
C HIS A 174 5.87 6.99 11.82
N GLU A 175 4.84 7.61 12.41
CA GLU A 175 4.10 6.97 13.50
C GLU A 175 3.04 6.04 12.89
N GLY A 176 3.25 4.73 12.97
CA GLY A 176 2.34 3.71 12.43
C GLY A 176 2.90 2.96 11.22
N PHE A 177 2.04 2.62 10.26
CA PHE A 177 2.41 1.88 9.06
C PHE A 177 2.89 2.82 7.94
N THR A 178 4.04 2.53 7.35
CA THR A 178 4.72 3.39 6.35
C THR A 178 4.03 3.39 5.00
N ASP A 179 3.23 2.37 4.72
CA ASP A 179 2.50 2.18 3.47
C ASP A 179 1.02 2.62 3.56
N VAL A 180 0.65 3.31 4.65
CA VAL A 180 -0.66 3.92 4.81
C VAL A 180 -0.55 5.40 4.50
N ALA A 181 -1.09 5.80 3.34
CA ALA A 181 -1.00 7.18 2.89
C ALA A 181 -1.86 8.13 3.72
N PRO A 182 -1.34 9.30 4.13
CA PRO A 182 -2.13 10.30 4.84
C PRO A 182 -3.33 10.71 3.98
N ASP A 183 -4.43 11.05 4.65
CA ASP A 183 -5.68 11.52 4.03
C ASP A 183 -6.32 10.58 3.00
N SER A 184 -5.85 9.33 2.88
CA SER A 184 -6.58 8.29 2.15
C SER A 184 -7.86 7.89 2.88
N TRP A 185 -8.88 7.46 2.13
CA TRP A 185 -10.17 7.01 2.69
C TRP A 185 -10.05 5.86 3.71
N TYR A 186 -8.93 5.13 3.70
CA TYR A 186 -8.63 4.04 4.61
C TYR A 186 -7.66 4.40 5.74
N THR A 187 -7.09 5.60 5.76
CA THR A 187 -6.08 6.02 6.75
C THR A 187 -6.63 5.89 8.16
N GLU A 188 -7.73 6.58 8.43
CA GLU A 188 -8.39 6.59 9.74
C GLU A 188 -8.85 5.17 10.14
N PRO A 189 -9.56 4.39 9.27
CA PRO A 189 -9.86 3.00 9.57
C PRO A 189 -8.65 2.13 9.96
N VAL A 190 -7.52 2.27 9.26
CA VAL A 190 -6.35 1.44 9.50
C VAL A 190 -5.63 1.84 10.78
N LEU A 191 -5.45 3.15 11.01
CA LEU A 191 -4.83 3.66 12.24
C LEU A 191 -5.69 3.31 13.47
N TRP A 192 -7.01 3.46 13.37
CA TRP A 192 -7.94 3.00 14.42
C TRP A 192 -7.78 1.50 14.69
N MET A 193 -7.72 0.66 13.65
CA MET A 193 -7.49 -0.78 13.85
C MET A 193 -6.16 -1.06 14.56
N ALA A 194 -5.12 -0.28 14.29
CA ALA A 194 -3.81 -0.45 14.91
C ALA A 194 -3.87 -0.06 16.40
N GLU A 195 -4.44 1.10 16.69
CA GLU A 195 -4.64 1.62 18.05
C GLU A 195 -5.46 0.65 18.93
N GLN A 196 -6.53 0.08 18.36
CA GLN A 196 -7.37 -0.89 19.06
C GLN A 196 -6.76 -2.31 19.12
N GLY A 197 -5.56 -2.53 18.57
CA GLY A 197 -4.90 -3.84 18.54
C GLY A 197 -5.63 -4.89 17.69
N ILE A 198 -6.43 -4.44 16.72
CA ILE A 198 -7.18 -5.27 15.76
C ILE A 198 -6.25 -5.71 14.62
N THR A 199 -5.39 -4.81 14.13
CA THR A 199 -4.33 -5.15 13.18
C THR A 199 -2.95 -5.12 13.82
N THR A 200 -2.05 -5.91 13.27
CA THR A 200 -0.62 -5.96 13.61
C THR A 200 0.26 -5.70 12.39
N GLY A 201 -0.35 -5.37 11.24
CA GLY A 201 0.34 -5.33 9.95
C GLY A 201 0.78 -6.71 9.44
N PHE A 202 1.41 -6.73 8.27
CA PHE A 202 2.27 -7.82 7.82
C PHE A 202 3.60 -7.83 8.59
N THR A 203 4.11 -6.63 8.85
CA THR A 203 5.24 -6.35 9.75
C THR A 203 4.84 -5.23 10.70
N ALA A 204 5.73 -4.84 11.61
CA ALA A 204 5.49 -3.73 12.53
C ALA A 204 5.23 -2.39 11.81
N ASP A 205 5.74 -2.25 10.57
CA ASP A 205 5.73 -1.02 9.78
C ASP A 205 4.96 -1.14 8.46
N LEU A 206 4.45 -2.33 8.07
CA LEU A 206 3.72 -2.53 6.81
C LEU A 206 2.29 -3.06 7.07
N PHE A 207 1.27 -2.34 6.60
CA PHE A 207 -0.12 -2.80 6.68
C PHE A 207 -0.56 -3.62 5.46
N GLY A 208 -0.16 -3.21 4.26
CA GLY A 208 -0.59 -3.69 2.95
C GLY A 208 -2.03 -3.30 2.63
N PRO A 209 -2.39 -2.00 2.51
CA PRO A 209 -3.79 -1.58 2.35
C PRO A 209 -4.44 -2.10 1.06
N ARG A 210 -3.66 -2.21 -0.02
CA ARG A 210 -4.13 -2.64 -1.34
C ARG A 210 -3.93 -4.13 -1.61
N GLU A 211 -3.32 -4.85 -0.67
CA GLU A 211 -3.15 -6.29 -0.76
C GLU A 211 -4.49 -6.99 -0.55
N LEU A 212 -4.78 -7.98 -1.40
CA LEU A 212 -6.00 -8.76 -1.29
C LEU A 212 -6.00 -9.52 0.03
N ALA A 213 -7.11 -9.41 0.75
CA ALA A 213 -7.26 -10.05 2.04
C ALA A 213 -7.63 -11.51 1.88
N THR A 214 -6.98 -12.37 2.66
CA THR A 214 -7.31 -13.79 2.73
C THR A 214 -8.37 -14.04 3.78
N ARG A 215 -8.96 -15.23 3.76
CA ARG A 215 -9.90 -15.70 4.79
C ARG A 215 -9.26 -15.73 6.19
N ALA A 216 -7.96 -16.00 6.27
CA ALA A 216 -7.22 -15.92 7.53
C ALA A 216 -7.11 -14.48 8.05
N HIS A 217 -6.88 -13.49 7.17
CA HIS A 217 -6.83 -12.08 7.57
C HIS A 217 -8.13 -11.60 8.21
N ILE A 218 -9.28 -11.84 7.56
CA ILE A 218 -10.57 -11.42 8.11
C ILE A 218 -10.91 -12.15 9.41
N ALA A 219 -10.57 -13.45 9.53
CA ALA A 219 -10.78 -14.20 10.75
C ALA A 219 -10.01 -13.57 11.92
N ALA A 220 -8.72 -13.28 11.72
CA ALA A 220 -7.88 -12.65 12.73
C ALA A 220 -8.40 -11.26 13.13
N PHE A 221 -8.82 -10.43 12.18
CA PHE A 221 -9.37 -9.10 12.47
C PHE A 221 -10.68 -9.17 13.25
N LEU A 222 -11.63 -10.03 12.84
CA LEU A 222 -12.89 -10.21 13.58
C LEU A 222 -12.61 -10.72 14.99
N TRP A 223 -11.78 -11.74 15.15
CA TRP A 223 -11.49 -12.30 16.47
C TRP A 223 -10.85 -11.28 17.42
N ARG A 224 -9.92 -10.46 16.93
CA ARG A 224 -9.32 -9.38 17.74
C ARG A 224 -10.34 -8.28 18.06
N TYR A 225 -11.15 -7.86 17.08
CA TYR A 225 -12.21 -6.88 17.28
C TYR A 225 -13.21 -7.32 18.36
N PHE A 226 -13.63 -8.59 18.36
CA PHE A 226 -14.57 -9.14 19.33
C PHE A 226 -13.92 -9.53 20.68
N GLY A 227 -12.69 -9.07 20.96
CA GLY A 227 -12.04 -9.22 22.26
C GLY A 227 -11.31 -10.55 22.47
N ARG A 228 -10.86 -11.20 21.39
CA ARG A 228 -10.07 -12.44 21.41
C ARG A 228 -10.73 -13.58 22.22
N PRO A 229 -12.02 -13.88 22.01
CA PRO A 229 -12.72 -14.92 22.76
C PRO A 229 -12.06 -16.29 22.56
N THR A 230 -11.95 -17.05 23.64
CA THR A 230 -11.42 -18.42 23.62
C THR A 230 -12.49 -19.41 23.14
N ALA A 231 -12.10 -20.34 22.27
CA ALA A 231 -12.93 -21.49 21.92
C ALA A 231 -12.70 -22.66 22.88
N ALA A 232 -13.72 -23.49 23.11
CA ALA A 232 -13.63 -24.67 23.96
C ALA A 232 -12.89 -25.84 23.29
N ALA A 233 -12.81 -25.84 21.95
CA ALA A 233 -12.14 -26.87 21.17
C ALA A 233 -11.43 -26.25 19.96
N GLN A 234 -10.54 -27.03 19.33
CA GLN A 234 -9.94 -26.68 18.04
C GLN A 234 -10.99 -26.61 16.93
N SER A 235 -10.65 -25.94 15.82
CA SER A 235 -11.54 -25.87 14.66
C SER A 235 -11.75 -27.25 14.03
N VAL A 236 -12.89 -27.45 13.37
CA VAL A 236 -13.20 -28.70 12.64
C VAL A 236 -12.46 -28.82 11.30
N PHE A 237 -11.74 -27.78 10.88
CA PHE A 237 -11.10 -27.72 9.57
C PHE A 237 -9.69 -28.30 9.61
N SER A 238 -9.39 -29.21 8.70
CA SER A 238 -8.11 -29.94 8.67
C SER A 238 -6.93 -29.11 8.17
N ASP A 239 -7.19 -28.00 7.48
CA ASP A 239 -6.21 -27.05 6.96
C ASP A 239 -5.95 -25.86 7.90
N VAL A 240 -6.36 -25.99 9.17
CA VAL A 240 -6.16 -24.97 10.21
C VAL A 240 -5.32 -25.55 11.33
N SER A 241 -4.04 -25.19 11.36
CA SER A 241 -3.19 -25.48 12.50
C SER A 241 -3.60 -24.64 13.71
N ALA A 242 -3.64 -25.25 14.90
CA ALA A 242 -3.93 -24.56 16.15
C ALA A 242 -2.87 -23.48 16.50
N ASP A 243 -1.63 -23.68 16.04
CA ASP A 243 -0.50 -22.76 16.28
C ASP A 243 -0.40 -21.65 15.22
N ALA A 244 -1.23 -21.69 14.17
CA ALA A 244 -1.28 -20.61 13.19
C ALA A 244 -1.81 -19.32 13.84
N TYR A 245 -1.37 -18.15 13.36
CA TYR A 245 -1.80 -16.86 13.90
C TYR A 245 -3.33 -16.64 13.86
N TYR A 246 -4.03 -17.36 12.97
CA TYR A 246 -5.48 -17.37 12.82
C TYR A 246 -6.16 -18.60 13.44
N GLY A 247 -5.41 -19.59 13.94
CA GLY A 247 -5.93 -20.84 14.49
C GLY A 247 -6.99 -20.62 15.58
N PRO A 248 -6.68 -19.83 16.64
CA PRO A 248 -7.65 -19.49 17.68
C PRO A 248 -8.88 -18.74 17.15
N ALA A 249 -8.68 -17.85 16.18
CA ALA A 249 -9.75 -17.10 15.55
C ALA A 249 -10.72 -18.01 14.81
N VAL A 250 -10.20 -18.93 13.99
CA VAL A 250 -11.01 -19.88 13.22
C VAL A 250 -11.71 -20.89 14.14
N ALA A 251 -11.07 -21.33 15.22
CA ALA A 251 -11.70 -22.17 16.23
C ALA A 251 -12.93 -21.49 16.86
N TRP A 252 -12.80 -20.23 17.28
CA TRP A 252 -13.93 -19.45 17.81
C TRP A 252 -15.03 -19.25 16.76
N MET A 253 -14.66 -18.86 15.53
CA MET A 253 -15.61 -18.66 14.45
C MET A 253 -16.37 -19.94 14.09
N SER A 254 -15.72 -21.10 14.16
CA SER A 254 -16.34 -22.41 13.95
C SER A 254 -17.35 -22.71 15.05
N GLU A 255 -16.96 -22.56 16.32
CA GLU A 255 -17.82 -22.82 17.48
C GLU A 255 -19.08 -21.95 17.47
N LYS A 256 -18.95 -20.66 17.13
CA LYS A 256 -20.07 -19.71 17.07
C LYS A 256 -20.86 -19.76 15.76
N ASN A 257 -20.53 -20.69 14.85
CA ASN A 257 -21.14 -20.80 13.53
C ASN A 257 -21.05 -19.49 12.71
N ILE A 258 -19.94 -18.76 12.87
CA ILE A 258 -19.60 -17.55 12.10
C ILE A 258 -19.05 -17.98 10.73
N THR A 259 -18.15 -18.96 10.70
CA THR A 259 -17.69 -19.58 9.45
C THR A 259 -18.25 -20.99 9.29
N ARG A 260 -18.44 -21.40 8.03
CA ARG A 260 -18.78 -22.79 7.64
C ARG A 260 -17.65 -23.45 6.84
N GLY A 261 -16.51 -22.78 6.70
CA GLY A 261 -15.46 -23.18 5.77
C GLY A 261 -15.85 -22.95 4.31
N THR A 262 -14.97 -23.36 3.40
CA THR A 262 -15.26 -23.55 1.97
C THR A 262 -15.79 -24.96 1.71
N SER A 263 -15.59 -25.87 2.66
CA SER A 263 -16.23 -27.17 2.77
C SER A 263 -16.51 -27.49 4.25
N ALA A 264 -17.16 -28.61 4.53
CA ALA A 264 -17.40 -29.06 5.91
C ALA A 264 -16.11 -29.30 6.72
N SER A 265 -14.97 -29.56 6.06
CA SER A 265 -13.68 -29.87 6.70
C SER A 265 -12.53 -28.97 6.23
N THR A 266 -12.79 -27.96 5.41
CA THR A 266 -11.76 -27.06 4.84
C THR A 266 -12.14 -25.61 5.06
N PHE A 267 -11.22 -24.82 5.60
CA PHE A 267 -11.39 -23.38 5.80
C PHE A 267 -10.87 -22.54 4.62
N SER A 268 -9.82 -23.00 3.95
CA SER A 268 -9.04 -22.31 2.90
C SER A 268 -8.43 -20.99 3.39
N PRO A 269 -7.51 -21.00 4.37
CA PRO A 269 -7.00 -19.79 5.02
C PRO A 269 -6.32 -18.81 4.06
N ASP A 270 -5.60 -19.31 3.06
CA ASP A 270 -4.83 -18.49 2.10
C ASP A 270 -5.66 -18.03 0.89
N ARG A 271 -6.91 -18.50 0.76
CA ARG A 271 -7.79 -18.05 -0.31
C ARG A 271 -8.23 -16.62 -0.05
N GLU A 272 -8.19 -15.79 -1.09
CA GLU A 272 -8.75 -14.45 -1.08
C GLU A 272 -10.24 -14.49 -0.69
N VAL A 273 -10.64 -13.55 0.16
CA VAL A 273 -12.03 -13.43 0.62
C VAL A 273 -12.81 -12.50 -0.30
N THR A 274 -13.99 -12.95 -0.72
CA THR A 274 -14.87 -12.08 -1.52
C THR A 274 -15.59 -11.08 -0.65
N ARG A 275 -16.09 -10.01 -1.25
CA ARG A 275 -16.86 -8.97 -0.56
C ARG A 275 -18.11 -9.53 0.11
N ALA A 276 -18.83 -10.43 -0.55
CA ALA A 276 -19.99 -11.12 0.03
C ALA A 276 -19.61 -11.96 1.24
N GLU A 277 -18.50 -12.70 1.16
CA GLU A 277 -18.01 -13.49 2.29
C GLU A 277 -17.59 -12.59 3.47
N ALA A 278 -16.90 -11.49 3.20
CA ALA A 278 -16.44 -10.58 4.23
C ALA A 278 -17.61 -9.98 5.04
N ILE A 279 -18.62 -9.47 4.34
CA ILE A 279 -19.84 -8.93 4.97
C ILE A 279 -20.61 -10.04 5.69
N THR A 280 -20.72 -11.23 5.11
CA THR A 280 -21.42 -12.36 5.75
C THR A 280 -20.74 -12.80 7.06
N LEU A 281 -19.41 -12.85 7.09
CA LEU A 281 -18.67 -13.21 8.31
C LEU A 281 -18.87 -12.16 9.40
N LEU A 282 -18.80 -10.87 9.05
CA LEU A 282 -19.07 -9.78 9.98
C LEU A 282 -20.51 -9.81 10.51
N TRP A 283 -21.50 -10.00 9.63
CA TRP A 283 -22.92 -10.10 10.00
C TRP A 283 -23.19 -11.25 10.96
N ARG A 284 -22.60 -12.43 10.73
CA ARG A 284 -22.73 -13.58 11.64
C ARG A 284 -22.05 -13.32 12.99
N ALA A 285 -20.88 -12.68 12.98
CA ALA A 285 -20.18 -12.29 14.20
C ALA A 285 -20.98 -11.25 15.00
N ALA A 286 -21.69 -10.35 14.32
CA ALA A 286 -22.60 -9.37 14.91
C ALA A 286 -23.94 -9.94 15.41
N GLY A 287 -24.13 -11.27 15.37
CA GLY A 287 -25.32 -11.93 15.91
C GLY A 287 -26.46 -12.13 14.91
N ARG A 288 -26.19 -12.02 13.60
CA ARG A 288 -27.16 -12.21 12.51
C ARG A 288 -28.37 -11.24 12.57
N PRO A 289 -28.17 -9.91 12.67
CA PRO A 289 -29.30 -8.97 12.69
C PRO A 289 -30.20 -9.14 11.45
N SER A 290 -31.51 -9.12 11.64
CA SER A 290 -32.48 -9.37 10.57
C SER A 290 -33.47 -8.23 10.39
N GLY A 291 -34.18 -8.21 9.26
CA GLY A 291 -35.27 -7.27 9.00
C GLY A 291 -34.80 -5.93 8.46
N SER A 292 -33.66 -5.92 7.78
CA SER A 292 -33.16 -4.72 7.11
C SER A 292 -33.93 -4.47 5.80
N PRO A 293 -34.12 -3.20 5.39
CA PRO A 293 -34.69 -2.89 4.08
C PRO A 293 -33.87 -3.49 2.94
N ALA A 294 -34.52 -3.68 1.78
CA ALA A 294 -33.84 -4.15 0.57
C ALA A 294 -32.65 -3.23 0.21
N HIS A 295 -31.54 -3.84 -0.19
CA HIS A 295 -30.28 -3.12 -0.47
C HIS A 295 -30.29 -2.36 -1.81
N GLY A 296 -31.14 -2.76 -2.77
CA GLY A 296 -31.25 -2.09 -4.08
C GLY A 296 -30.07 -2.30 -5.03
N PHE A 297 -29.30 -3.37 -4.83
CA PHE A 297 -28.18 -3.74 -5.70
C PHE A 297 -28.65 -4.79 -6.72
N ASP A 298 -28.37 -4.56 -8.00
CA ASP A 298 -28.83 -5.39 -9.12
C ASP A 298 -28.10 -6.74 -9.19
N ASP A 299 -26.89 -6.81 -8.64
CA ASP A 299 -25.99 -7.97 -8.69
C ASP A 299 -26.01 -8.84 -7.43
N VAL A 300 -26.98 -8.60 -6.54
CA VAL A 300 -27.23 -9.44 -5.36
C VAL A 300 -28.52 -10.22 -5.60
N GLU A 301 -28.36 -11.52 -5.86
CA GLU A 301 -29.49 -12.43 -6.08
C GLU A 301 -30.31 -12.59 -4.80
N ALA A 302 -31.63 -12.47 -4.93
CA ALA A 302 -32.55 -12.69 -3.82
C ALA A 302 -32.38 -14.10 -3.25
N SER A 303 -32.40 -14.23 -1.92
CA SER A 303 -32.15 -15.49 -1.20
C SER A 303 -30.74 -16.06 -1.31
N ALA A 304 -29.79 -15.37 -1.94
CA ALA A 304 -28.37 -15.71 -1.82
C ALA A 304 -27.96 -15.71 -0.34
N TYR A 305 -26.97 -16.51 0.05
CA TYR A 305 -26.54 -16.60 1.44
C TYR A 305 -26.07 -15.26 2.03
N TYR A 306 -25.74 -14.31 1.15
CA TYR A 306 -25.28 -12.95 1.46
C TYR A 306 -26.36 -11.88 1.23
N ASP A 307 -27.57 -12.22 0.81
CA ASP A 307 -28.67 -11.26 0.60
C ASP A 307 -29.00 -10.48 1.89
N GLU A 308 -29.42 -11.18 2.95
CA GLU A 308 -29.71 -10.55 4.26
C GLU A 308 -28.48 -9.86 4.88
N PRO A 309 -27.26 -10.46 4.86
CA PRO A 309 -26.05 -9.74 5.27
C PRO A 309 -25.80 -8.43 4.52
N VAL A 310 -26.04 -8.39 3.21
CA VAL A 310 -25.84 -7.18 2.40
C VAL A 310 -26.93 -6.16 2.65
N ALA A 311 -28.20 -6.57 2.79
CA ALA A 311 -29.30 -5.72 3.23
C ALA A 311 -28.96 -5.02 4.55
N TRP A 312 -28.51 -5.78 5.55
CA TRP A 312 -28.08 -5.24 6.83
C TRP A 312 -26.89 -4.28 6.72
N ALA A 313 -25.85 -4.69 6.00
CA ALA A 313 -24.66 -3.87 5.87
C ALA A 313 -24.92 -2.56 5.13
N ASN A 314 -25.84 -2.55 4.15
CA ASN A 314 -26.25 -1.35 3.43
C ASN A 314 -27.09 -0.43 4.33
N ALA A 315 -28.10 -0.98 5.01
CA ALA A 315 -29.00 -0.23 5.89
C ALA A 315 -28.28 0.43 7.07
N THR A 316 -27.19 -0.17 7.54
CA THR A 316 -26.36 0.35 8.65
C THR A 316 -25.14 1.16 8.18
N GLY A 317 -24.98 1.38 6.87
CA GLY A 317 -23.88 2.14 6.31
C GLY A 317 -22.51 1.47 6.44
N ILE A 318 -22.44 0.16 6.67
CA ILE A 318 -21.19 -0.61 6.65
C ILE A 318 -20.65 -0.72 5.22
N THR A 319 -21.53 -0.80 4.22
CA THR A 319 -21.19 -0.79 2.79
C THR A 319 -22.07 0.20 2.04
N MET A 320 -21.52 0.79 0.96
CA MET A 320 -22.26 1.59 -0.03
C MET A 320 -22.28 0.94 -1.42
N GLY A 321 -21.78 -0.30 -1.52
CA GLY A 321 -21.53 -0.96 -2.81
C GLY A 321 -20.22 -0.52 -3.47
N VAL A 322 -19.95 -1.05 -4.66
CA VAL A 322 -18.89 -0.57 -5.57
C VAL A 322 -19.42 0.51 -6.53
N SER A 323 -20.73 0.59 -6.68
CA SER A 323 -21.46 1.70 -7.29
C SER A 323 -22.85 1.81 -6.63
N PRO A 324 -23.65 2.86 -6.93
CA PRO A 324 -24.98 3.00 -6.36
C PRO A 324 -25.93 1.82 -6.61
N SER A 325 -25.73 1.03 -7.68
CA SER A 325 -26.58 -0.12 -8.01
C SER A 325 -25.84 -1.47 -8.01
N ARG A 326 -24.55 -1.50 -7.66
CA ARG A 326 -23.73 -2.73 -7.66
C ARG A 326 -23.03 -2.94 -6.33
N PHE A 327 -23.15 -4.13 -5.78
CA PHE A 327 -22.42 -4.55 -4.59
C PHE A 327 -21.06 -5.17 -4.91
N GLY A 328 -20.95 -5.96 -5.99
CA GLY A 328 -19.74 -6.73 -6.32
C GLY A 328 -19.53 -7.95 -5.40
N PRO A 329 -20.48 -8.90 -5.30
CA PRO A 329 -20.40 -10.00 -4.33
C PRO A 329 -19.22 -10.95 -4.52
N ALA A 330 -18.80 -11.16 -5.77
CA ALA A 330 -17.71 -12.04 -6.15
C ALA A 330 -16.34 -11.34 -6.16
N ASP A 331 -16.31 -10.02 -6.00
CA ASP A 331 -15.06 -9.25 -6.04
C ASP A 331 -14.25 -9.53 -4.78
N ASN A 332 -12.95 -9.78 -4.92
CA ASN A 332 -12.05 -9.91 -3.78
C ASN A 332 -11.84 -8.55 -3.14
N VAL A 333 -11.75 -8.54 -1.80
CA VAL A 333 -11.55 -7.29 -1.06
C VAL A 333 -10.10 -7.13 -0.63
N ASP A 334 -9.61 -5.90 -0.70
CA ASP A 334 -8.31 -5.54 -0.12
C ASP A 334 -8.42 -5.35 1.41
N ARG A 335 -7.27 -5.32 2.08
CA ARG A 335 -7.21 -5.18 3.55
C ARG A 335 -7.75 -3.82 4.02
N ALA A 336 -7.60 -2.75 3.23
CA ALA A 336 -8.18 -1.44 3.51
C ALA A 336 -9.71 -1.46 3.50
N GLN A 337 -10.34 -2.21 2.59
CA GLN A 337 -11.79 -2.38 2.54
C GLN A 337 -12.31 -3.10 3.79
N ILE A 338 -11.62 -4.15 4.25
CA ILE A 338 -11.98 -4.82 5.51
C ILE A 338 -11.85 -3.85 6.71
N ALA A 339 -10.77 -3.07 6.74
CA ALA A 339 -10.58 -2.06 7.78
C ALA A 339 -11.75 -1.07 7.82
N ALA A 340 -12.16 -0.57 6.66
CA ALA A 340 -13.28 0.35 6.57
C ALA A 340 -14.64 -0.29 6.91
N PHE A 341 -14.86 -1.58 6.62
CA PHE A 341 -16.06 -2.28 7.08
C PHE A 341 -16.12 -2.35 8.61
N LEU A 342 -15.02 -2.74 9.26
CA LEU A 342 -14.96 -2.83 10.72
C LEU A 342 -15.08 -1.46 11.38
N PHE A 343 -14.43 -0.45 10.81
CA PHE A 343 -14.52 0.92 11.28
C PHE A 343 -15.96 1.44 11.23
N ARG A 344 -16.65 1.28 10.09
CA ARG A 344 -18.05 1.71 9.96
C ARG A 344 -18.99 0.88 10.83
N TYR A 345 -18.76 -0.43 10.97
CA TYR A 345 -19.51 -1.24 11.93
C TYR A 345 -19.36 -0.74 13.36
N HIS A 346 -18.13 -0.40 13.77
CA HIS A 346 -17.87 0.14 15.11
C HIS A 346 -18.65 1.44 15.35
N HIS A 347 -18.57 2.39 14.43
CA HIS A 347 -19.15 3.73 14.61
C HIS A 347 -20.66 3.77 14.38
N ASN A 348 -21.18 3.02 13.41
CA ASN A 348 -22.59 3.09 13.03
C ASN A 348 -23.47 2.11 13.82
N VAL A 349 -22.90 1.01 14.31
CA VAL A 349 -23.67 -0.08 14.93
C VAL A 349 -23.24 -0.33 16.37
N ALA A 350 -21.95 -0.61 16.63
CA ALA A 350 -21.50 -0.99 17.97
C ALA A 350 -21.58 0.19 18.96
N ALA A 351 -21.18 1.39 18.55
CA ALA A 351 -21.29 2.60 19.36
C ALA A 351 -22.76 2.97 19.67
N ALA A 352 -23.67 2.75 18.73
CA ALA A 352 -25.11 2.99 18.91
C ALA A 352 -25.78 1.99 19.88
N THR A 353 -25.21 0.79 20.04
CA THR A 353 -25.75 -0.29 20.89
C THR A 353 -25.10 -0.39 22.27
N GLY A 354 -24.16 0.51 22.60
CA GLY A 354 -23.54 0.58 23.93
C GLY A 354 -22.59 -0.57 24.27
N SER A 355 -22.24 -1.43 23.30
CA SER A 355 -21.32 -2.55 23.50
C SER A 355 -19.87 -2.06 23.35
N ARG A 356 -19.31 -1.47 24.42
CA ARG A 356 -17.87 -1.13 24.44
C ARG A 356 -17.04 -2.40 24.52
N VAL A 357 -16.10 -2.55 23.58
CA VAL A 357 -14.94 -3.42 23.72
C VAL A 357 -14.19 -2.95 24.96
N ARG A 358 -14.11 -3.77 26.00
CA ARG A 358 -13.18 -3.53 27.11
C ARG A 358 -11.78 -3.78 26.58
N GLY A 359 -10.95 -2.75 26.57
CA GLY A 359 -9.52 -2.88 26.32
C GLY A 359 -8.86 -3.80 27.35
N PRO A 360 -7.68 -4.35 27.06
CA PRO A 360 -6.96 -5.22 27.98
C PRO A 360 -6.49 -4.42 29.21
N GLU A 361 -6.69 -4.99 30.41
CA GLU A 361 -6.02 -4.57 31.65
C GLU A 361 -4.53 -4.96 31.64
#